data_AF-A0A3N5SXB3-F1
#
_entry.id   AF-A0A3N5SXB3-F1
#
_cell.length_a   1.000
_cell.length_b   1.000
_cell.length_c   1.000
_cell.angle_alpha   90.00
_cell.angle_beta   90.00
_cell.angle_gamma   90.00
#
_symmetry.space_group_name_H-M   'P 1'
#
loop_
_entity.id
_entity.type
_entity.pdbx_description
1 polymer ?
#
loop_
_entity_poly.entity_id
_entity_poly.type
_entity_poly.pdbx_seq_one_letter_code
_entity_poly.pdbx_strand_id
1 'polypeptide(L)'
;DAYRFALMIAGALIIGSSLLLLRLRDPQQGMVHAPAMTDQFQIPWLKLVWLSSPLLLFGFTGGLTFPFYNLFFRTTYAASDQAVGTILSLGWIGMALVPLGNPAWEKRYGRVCAIALAMAVAAAAFLGLSLAPVLVPGVICYVVAISFRNMMQPLFQPLLMSTLPPEHHNLTSSIAMVQWNIGWFAATAISGVWQADHGFDFIMRVVAAGVFLNGALIVWVFRRTANPNPQAG
;
A
#
# COMPACT_ATOMS: atom_id res chain seq x y z
N ASP A 1 -29.81 6.93 14.79
CA ASP A 1 -29.33 5.72 15.49
C ASP A 1 -28.10 5.05 14.88
N ALA A 2 -27.99 4.89 13.56
CA ALA A 2 -26.83 4.25 12.91
C ALA A 2 -25.47 4.86 13.29
N TYR A 3 -25.38 6.19 13.43
CA TYR A 3 -24.14 6.88 13.84
C TYR A 3 -23.67 6.51 15.26
N ARG A 4 -24.61 6.38 16.21
CA ARG A 4 -24.29 5.95 17.59
C ARG A 4 -23.81 4.50 17.62
N PHE A 5 -24.44 3.62 16.84
CA PHE A 5 -23.99 2.23 16.69
C PHE A 5 -22.59 2.13 16.08
N ALA A 6 -22.30 2.90 15.03
CA ALA A 6 -20.97 2.94 14.41
C ALA A 6 -19.89 3.38 15.41
N LEU A 7 -20.17 4.42 16.21
CA LEU A 7 -19.28 4.90 17.26
C LEU A 7 -19.06 3.86 18.36
N MET A 8 -20.11 3.15 18.80
CA MET A 8 -20.00 2.11 19.81
C MET A 8 -19.15 0.92 19.33
N ILE A 9 -19.35 0.48 18.08
CA ILE A 9 -18.55 -0.59 17.47
C ILE A 9 -17.09 -0.15 17.33
N ALA A 10 -16.84 1.06 16.83
CA ALA A 10 -15.49 1.61 16.71
C ALA A 10 -14.80 1.71 18.08
N GLY A 11 -15.51 2.21 19.10
CA GLY A 11 -15.00 2.29 20.47
C GLY A 11 -14.66 0.92 21.06
N ALA A 12 -15.53 -0.07 20.88
CA ALA A 12 -15.27 -1.43 21.33
C ALA A 12 -14.05 -2.05 20.64
N LEU A 13 -13.91 -1.85 19.32
CA LEU A 13 -12.74 -2.31 18.56
C LEU A 13 -11.45 -1.63 19.01
N ILE A 14 -11.47 -0.32 19.27
CA ILE A 14 -10.31 0.43 19.77
C ILE A 14 -9.91 -0.09 21.15
N ILE A 15 -10.85 -0.23 22.08
CA ILE A 15 -10.57 -0.73 23.43
C ILE A 15 -10.03 -2.16 23.37
N GLY A 16 -10.66 -3.04 22.57
CA GLY A 16 -10.20 -4.41 22.38
C GLY A 16 -8.79 -4.48 21.80
N SER A 17 -8.50 -3.66 20.79
CA SER A 17 -7.17 -3.59 20.16
C SER A 17 -6.11 -3.05 21.14
N SER A 18 -6.43 -2.01 21.90
CA SER A 18 -5.55 -1.45 22.92
C SER A 18 -5.24 -2.46 24.03
N LEU A 19 -6.24 -3.23 24.48
CA LEU A 19 -6.04 -4.29 25.48
C LEU A 19 -5.17 -5.43 24.94
N LEU A 20 -5.29 -5.78 23.66
CA LEU A 20 -4.43 -6.75 23.00
C LEU A 20 -2.98 -6.23 22.89
N LEU A 21 -2.80 -4.96 22.53
CA LEU A 21 -1.48 -4.32 22.49
C LEU A 21 -0.79 -4.33 23.85
N LEU A 22 -1.52 -4.05 24.94
CA LEU A 22 -0.96 -4.13 26.30
C LEU A 22 -0.55 -5.54 26.73
N ARG A 23 -1.08 -6.58 26.06
CA ARG A 23 -0.69 -7.99 26.30
C ARG A 23 0.51 -8.41 25.45
N LEU A 24 0.84 -7.67 24.40
CA LEU A 24 2.06 -7.89 23.64
C LEU A 24 3.22 -7.32 24.45
N ARG A 25 4.05 -8.22 24.98
CA ARG A 25 5.28 -7.84 25.67
C ARG A 25 6.27 -7.41 24.59
N ASP A 26 6.66 -6.14 24.59
CA ASP A 26 7.75 -5.68 23.75
C ASP A 26 8.96 -6.59 24.03
N PRO A 27 9.44 -7.37 23.02
CA PRO A 27 10.77 -7.94 23.10
C PRO A 27 11.67 -6.74 23.32
N GLN A 28 12.41 -6.71 24.44
CA GLN A 28 13.27 -5.59 24.81
C GLN A 28 13.90 -4.98 23.55
N GLN A 29 13.40 -3.81 23.15
CA GLN A 29 14.17 -2.93 22.31
C GLN A 29 15.34 -2.55 23.21
N GLY A 30 16.39 -3.37 23.19
CA GLY A 30 17.65 -3.07 23.84
C GLY A 30 17.95 -1.63 23.45
N MET A 31 18.09 -0.77 24.46
CA MET A 31 18.23 0.67 24.29
C MET A 31 19.05 0.91 23.04
N VAL A 32 18.39 1.40 21.97
CA VAL A 32 19.13 1.88 20.82
C VAL A 32 19.85 3.08 21.39
N HIS A 33 21.08 2.86 21.85
CA HIS A 33 22.01 3.93 22.14
C HIS A 33 21.93 4.80 20.90
N ALA A 34 21.35 6.00 21.02
CA ALA A 34 21.51 7.00 19.99
C ALA A 34 23.01 7.04 19.78
N PRO A 35 23.54 6.60 18.62
CA PRO A 35 24.96 6.66 18.42
C PRO A 35 25.30 8.11 18.66
N ALA A 36 26.23 8.35 19.59
CA ALA A 36 26.83 9.67 19.71
C ALA A 36 27.16 10.11 18.29
N MET A 37 26.81 11.35 17.92
CA MET A 37 27.13 11.95 16.63
C MET A 37 28.66 12.07 16.51
N THR A 38 29.32 10.93 16.34
CA THR A 38 30.75 10.72 16.31
C THR A 38 30.96 9.49 15.44
N ASP A 39 30.63 9.63 14.17
CA ASP A 39 31.54 9.28 13.08
C ASP A 39 30.95 9.83 11.78
N GLN A 40 31.81 10.26 10.87
CA GLN A 40 31.45 10.61 9.50
C GLN A 40 31.01 9.34 8.74
N PHE A 41 29.86 8.77 9.11
CA PHE A 41 29.24 7.73 8.32
C PHE A 41 28.83 8.33 6.98
N GLN A 42 29.46 7.87 5.89
CA GLN A 42 29.08 8.27 4.55
C GLN A 42 27.67 7.75 4.27
N ILE A 43 26.69 8.63 4.36
CA ILE A 43 25.28 8.30 4.08
C ILE A 43 25.15 8.00 2.58
N PRO A 44 24.74 6.79 2.18
CA PRO A 44 24.63 6.43 0.78
C PRO A 44 23.28 6.93 0.21
N TRP A 45 23.09 8.26 0.17
CA TRP A 45 21.82 8.91 -0.19
C TRP A 45 21.18 8.35 -1.45
N LEU A 46 21.96 8.19 -2.52
CA LEU A 46 21.47 7.67 -3.79
C LEU A 46 20.92 6.24 -3.65
N LYS A 47 21.59 5.38 -2.88
CA LYS A 47 21.13 4.01 -2.61
C LYS A 47 19.85 4.00 -1.78
N LEU A 48 19.75 4.84 -0.75
CA LEU A 48 18.56 4.90 0.10
C LEU A 48 17.34 5.42 -0.68
N VAL A 49 17.51 6.50 -1.45
CA VAL A 49 16.48 7.05 -2.34
C VAL A 49 16.06 6.02 -3.39
N TRP A 50 17.04 5.30 -3.96
CA TRP A 50 16.79 4.25 -4.94
C TRP A 50 15.97 3.08 -4.39
N LEU A 51 16.37 2.53 -3.25
CA LEU A 51 15.69 1.40 -2.62
C LEU A 51 14.27 1.74 -2.18
N SER A 52 14.05 2.99 -1.75
CA SER A 52 12.72 3.46 -1.35
C SER A 52 11.82 3.85 -2.52
N SER A 53 12.38 4.05 -3.73
CA SER A 53 11.66 4.59 -4.90
C SER A 53 10.31 3.91 -5.25
N PRO A 54 10.06 2.61 -4.99
CA PRO A 54 8.73 2.03 -5.15
C PRO A 54 7.63 2.73 -4.34
N LEU A 55 7.96 3.37 -3.22
CA LEU A 55 6.99 4.12 -2.42
C LEU A 55 6.55 5.42 -3.08
N LEU A 56 7.38 6.04 -3.92
CA LEU A 56 6.99 7.18 -4.73
C LEU A 56 5.88 6.79 -5.72
N LEU A 57 6.10 5.72 -6.49
CA LEU A 57 5.14 5.23 -7.47
C LEU A 57 3.89 4.65 -6.81
N PHE A 58 4.06 3.99 -5.66
CA PHE A 58 2.94 3.60 -4.81
C PHE A 58 2.14 4.83 -4.38
N GLY A 59 2.76 5.86 -3.81
CA GLY A 59 2.10 7.12 -3.45
C GLY A 59 1.32 7.71 -4.61
N PHE A 60 1.96 7.78 -5.79
CA PHE A 60 1.38 8.32 -7.01
C PHE A 60 0.10 7.58 -7.45
N THR A 61 0.17 6.25 -7.58
CA THR A 61 -1.02 5.45 -7.95
C THR A 61 -2.15 5.55 -6.92
N GLY A 62 -1.82 5.73 -5.64
CA GLY A 62 -2.80 5.92 -4.57
C GLY A 62 -3.48 7.28 -4.64
N GLY A 63 -2.72 8.35 -4.80
CA GLY A 63 -3.23 9.72 -4.90
C GLY A 63 -4.15 9.94 -6.12
N LEU A 64 -3.94 9.19 -7.21
CA LEU A 64 -4.82 9.24 -8.38
C LEU A 64 -6.25 8.73 -8.10
N THR A 65 -6.46 7.93 -7.05
CA THR A 65 -7.72 7.18 -6.89
C THR A 65 -8.37 7.31 -5.51
N PHE A 66 -7.60 7.17 -4.44
CA PHE A 66 -8.11 7.07 -3.08
C PHE A 66 -8.99 8.25 -2.65
N PRO A 67 -8.61 9.51 -2.93
CA PRO A 67 -9.45 10.66 -2.60
C PRO A 67 -10.78 10.71 -3.37
N PHE A 68 -10.89 9.96 -4.48
CA PHE A 68 -11.94 10.14 -5.48
C PHE A 68 -12.85 8.93 -5.67
N TYR A 69 -12.68 7.83 -4.93
CA TYR A 69 -13.56 6.65 -5.07
C TYR A 69 -15.04 6.97 -4.84
N ASN A 70 -15.36 7.87 -3.90
CA ASN A 70 -16.72 8.37 -3.72
C ASN A 70 -17.28 8.96 -5.01
N LEU A 71 -16.50 9.83 -5.66
CA LEU A 71 -16.88 10.50 -6.90
C LEU A 71 -16.96 9.51 -8.06
N PHE A 72 -16.04 8.55 -8.15
CA PHE A 72 -16.05 7.48 -9.14
C PHE A 72 -17.37 6.69 -9.12
N PHE A 73 -17.79 6.20 -7.95
CA PHE A 73 -19.02 5.40 -7.86
C PHE A 73 -20.29 6.22 -8.15
N ARG A 74 -20.31 7.50 -7.75
CA ARG A 74 -21.43 8.41 -8.06
C ARG A 74 -21.52 8.71 -9.56
N THR A 75 -20.39 9.03 -10.19
CA THR A 75 -20.36 9.48 -11.60
C THR A 75 -20.48 8.32 -12.59
N THR A 76 -19.84 7.19 -12.30
CA THR A 76 -19.76 6.06 -13.24
C THR A 76 -21.00 5.16 -13.14
N TYR A 77 -21.53 4.96 -11.93
CA TYR A 77 -22.62 4.01 -11.69
C TYR A 77 -23.91 4.65 -11.15
N ALA A 78 -23.97 5.98 -11.05
CA ALA A 78 -25.09 6.70 -10.43
C ALA A 78 -25.44 6.17 -9.02
N ALA A 79 -24.43 5.71 -8.27
CA ALA A 79 -24.64 5.12 -6.96
C ALA A 79 -25.11 6.18 -5.94
N SER A 80 -26.10 5.84 -5.14
CA SER A 80 -26.58 6.69 -4.04
C SER A 80 -25.53 6.82 -2.94
N ASP A 81 -25.62 7.86 -2.12
CA ASP A 81 -24.67 8.09 -1.00
C ASP A 81 -24.61 6.91 -0.03
N GLN A 82 -25.74 6.27 0.22
CA GLN A 82 -25.80 5.06 1.04
C GLN A 82 -25.03 3.91 0.39
N ALA A 83 -25.23 3.67 -0.91
CA ALA A 83 -24.52 2.62 -1.64
C ALA A 83 -23.02 2.87 -1.68
N VAL A 84 -22.60 4.12 -1.94
CA VAL A 84 -21.20 4.53 -1.93
C VAL A 84 -20.55 4.26 -0.56
N GLY A 85 -21.23 4.64 0.53
CA GLY A 85 -20.77 4.34 1.89
C GLY A 85 -20.54 2.85 2.12
N THR A 86 -21.52 2.02 1.74
CA THR A 86 -21.40 0.55 1.84
C THR A 86 -20.24 0.00 1.00
N ILE A 87 -20.09 0.45 -0.24
CA ILE A 87 -19.02 0.02 -1.15
C ILE A 87 -17.64 0.35 -0.57
N LEU A 88 -17.46 1.58 -0.09
CA LEU A 88 -16.19 1.97 0.51
C LEU A 88 -15.90 1.15 1.78
N SER A 89 -16.89 0.90 2.62
CA SER A 89 -16.74 0.03 3.80
C SER A 89 -16.28 -1.38 3.43
N LEU A 90 -16.82 -1.98 2.37
CA LEU A 90 -16.35 -3.28 1.86
C LEU A 90 -14.88 -3.19 1.42
N GLY A 91 -14.49 -2.08 0.79
CA GLY A 91 -13.09 -1.82 0.45
C GLY A 91 -12.17 -1.77 1.68
N TRP A 92 -12.56 -1.06 2.73
CA TRP A 92 -11.81 -0.98 3.98
C TRP A 92 -11.69 -2.34 4.67
N ILE A 93 -12.76 -3.14 4.68
CA ILE A 93 -12.75 -4.52 5.20
C ILE A 93 -11.75 -5.37 4.39
N GLY A 94 -11.77 -5.27 3.06
CA GLY A 94 -10.81 -5.96 2.21
C GLY A 94 -9.36 -5.57 2.52
N MET A 95 -9.08 -4.27 2.63
CA MET A 95 -7.74 -3.78 3.01
C MET A 95 -7.32 -4.21 4.42
N ALA A 96 -8.25 -4.47 5.33
CA ALA A 96 -7.93 -4.99 6.67
C ALA A 96 -7.66 -6.51 6.64
N LEU A 97 -8.47 -7.27 5.93
CA LEU A 97 -8.45 -8.74 5.99
C LEU A 97 -7.43 -9.37 5.05
N VAL A 98 -7.29 -8.86 3.81
CA VAL A 98 -6.42 -9.48 2.80
C VAL A 98 -4.94 -9.47 3.22
N PRO A 99 -4.39 -8.38 3.79
CA PRO A 99 -3.00 -8.38 4.27
C PRO A 99 -2.71 -9.34 5.43
N LEU A 100 -3.72 -9.84 6.16
CA LEU A 100 -3.50 -10.88 7.17
C LEU A 100 -2.94 -12.18 6.56
N GLY A 101 -3.18 -12.40 5.25
CA GLY A 101 -2.61 -13.50 4.49
C GLY A 101 -1.13 -13.32 4.11
N ASN A 102 -0.52 -12.15 4.37
CA ASN A 102 0.84 -11.86 3.95
C ASN A 102 1.90 -12.85 4.44
N PRO A 103 1.91 -13.32 5.71
CA PRO A 103 2.90 -14.29 6.15
C PRO A 103 2.85 -15.61 5.36
N ALA A 104 1.64 -16.08 5.05
CA ALA A 104 1.45 -17.28 4.23
C ALA A 104 1.87 -17.03 2.76
N TRP A 105 1.57 -15.85 2.23
CA TRP A 105 1.94 -15.44 0.88
C TRP A 105 3.47 -15.32 0.73
N GLU A 106 4.13 -14.70 1.70
CA GLU A 106 5.57 -14.55 1.77
C GLU A 106 6.26 -15.91 1.91
N LYS A 107 5.78 -16.80 2.79
CA LYS A 107 6.35 -18.14 2.95
C LYS A 107 6.27 -18.95 1.65
N ARG A 108 5.22 -18.76 0.86
CA ARG A 108 4.99 -19.52 -0.38
C ARG A 108 5.81 -19.00 -1.55
N TYR A 109 5.90 -17.69 -1.72
CA TYR A 109 6.48 -17.07 -2.93
C TYR A 109 7.81 -16.35 -2.69
N GLY A 110 8.20 -16.11 -1.44
CA GLY A 110 9.26 -15.18 -1.08
C GLY A 110 8.79 -13.72 -1.16
N ARG A 111 9.41 -12.84 -0.38
CA ARG A 111 8.91 -11.46 -0.16
C ARG A 111 8.82 -10.62 -1.44
N VAL A 112 9.84 -10.69 -2.31
CA VAL A 112 9.86 -9.93 -3.58
C VAL A 112 8.75 -10.40 -4.53
N CYS A 113 8.66 -11.71 -4.78
CA CYS A 113 7.64 -12.27 -5.67
C CYS A 113 6.23 -12.14 -5.09
N ALA A 114 6.08 -12.26 -3.76
CA ALA A 114 4.81 -12.03 -3.06
C ALA A 114 4.26 -10.63 -3.36
N ILE A 115 5.10 -9.60 -3.26
CA ILE A 115 4.71 -8.23 -3.60
C ILE A 115 4.39 -8.10 -5.09
N ALA A 116 5.24 -8.63 -5.97
CA ALA A 116 5.04 -8.53 -7.42
C ALA A 116 3.71 -9.18 -7.87
N LEU A 117 3.38 -10.36 -7.33
CA LEU A 117 2.11 -11.04 -7.57
C LEU A 117 0.93 -10.24 -7.02
N ALA A 118 1.04 -9.68 -5.82
CA ALA A 118 -0.01 -8.83 -5.27
C ALA A 118 -0.24 -7.58 -6.15
N MET A 119 0.82 -6.94 -6.63
CA MET A 119 0.72 -5.82 -7.57
C MET A 119 0.11 -6.25 -8.92
N ALA A 120 0.44 -7.43 -9.43
CA ALA A 120 -0.16 -7.95 -10.65
C ALA A 120 -1.68 -8.20 -10.50
N VAL A 121 -2.11 -8.80 -9.39
CA VAL A 121 -3.53 -9.00 -9.07
C VAL A 121 -4.24 -7.65 -8.93
N ALA A 122 -3.64 -6.70 -8.20
CA ALA A 122 -4.19 -5.37 -8.04
C ALA A 122 -4.32 -4.64 -9.38
N ALA A 123 -3.30 -4.69 -10.23
CA ALA A 123 -3.31 -4.08 -11.55
C ALA A 123 -4.38 -4.68 -12.46
N ALA A 124 -4.52 -6.02 -12.47
CA ALA A 124 -5.57 -6.69 -13.22
C ALA A 124 -6.97 -6.28 -12.72
N ALA A 125 -7.14 -6.14 -11.41
CA ALA A 125 -8.40 -5.69 -10.81
C ALA A 125 -8.70 -4.21 -11.12
N PHE A 126 -7.70 -3.32 -11.13
CA PHE A 126 -7.87 -1.93 -11.59
C PHE A 126 -8.22 -1.85 -13.07
N LEU A 127 -7.61 -2.69 -13.91
CA LEU A 127 -7.97 -2.79 -15.33
C LEU A 127 -9.41 -3.30 -15.49
N GLY A 128 -9.81 -4.31 -14.72
CA GLY A 128 -11.19 -4.78 -14.67
C GLY A 128 -12.16 -3.68 -14.21
N LEU A 129 -11.76 -2.88 -13.23
CA LEU A 129 -12.55 -1.74 -12.73
C LEU A 129 -12.78 -0.67 -13.80
N SER A 130 -11.78 -0.42 -14.66
CA SER A 130 -11.90 0.49 -15.81
C SER A 130 -12.84 -0.02 -16.90
N LEU A 131 -13.11 -1.31 -16.96
CA LEU A 131 -13.88 -1.94 -18.02
C LEU A 131 -15.24 -2.42 -17.55
N ALA A 132 -15.55 -2.30 -16.25
CA ALA A 132 -16.76 -2.81 -15.64
C ALA A 132 -17.95 -1.89 -15.97
N PRO A 133 -18.90 -2.33 -16.81
CA PRO A 133 -20.04 -1.48 -17.19
C PRO A 133 -21.16 -1.54 -16.14
N VAL A 134 -21.08 -2.46 -15.18
CA VAL A 134 -22.13 -2.73 -14.18
C VAL A 134 -21.53 -2.63 -12.78
N LEU A 135 -22.32 -2.09 -11.84
CA LEU A 135 -21.90 -1.78 -10.48
C LEU A 135 -21.32 -3.00 -9.74
N VAL A 136 -22.01 -4.15 -9.76
CA VAL A 136 -21.61 -5.32 -8.95
C VAL A 136 -20.20 -5.83 -9.33
N PRO A 137 -19.89 -6.11 -10.61
CA PRO A 137 -18.53 -6.39 -11.04
C PRO A 137 -17.53 -5.28 -10.67
N GLY A 138 -17.92 -4.01 -10.82
CA GLY A 138 -17.09 -2.88 -10.44
C GLY A 138 -16.72 -2.88 -8.95
N VAL A 139 -17.67 -3.18 -8.07
CA VAL A 139 -17.42 -3.29 -6.62
C VAL A 139 -16.45 -4.43 -6.31
N ILE A 140 -16.60 -5.59 -6.95
CA ILE A 140 -15.68 -6.73 -6.77
C ILE A 140 -14.26 -6.34 -7.21
N CYS A 141 -14.12 -5.79 -8.41
CA CYS A 141 -12.84 -5.30 -8.93
C CYS A 141 -12.22 -4.26 -8.00
N TYR A 142 -13.01 -3.29 -7.52
CA TYR A 142 -12.56 -2.28 -6.56
C TYR A 142 -12.01 -2.89 -5.27
N VAL A 143 -12.78 -3.77 -4.62
CA VAL A 143 -12.36 -4.40 -3.36
C VAL A 143 -11.07 -5.19 -3.57
N VAL A 144 -10.98 -6.00 -4.62
CA VAL A 144 -9.75 -6.76 -4.93
C VAL A 144 -8.58 -5.80 -5.20
N ALA A 145 -8.78 -4.78 -6.04
CA ALA A 145 -7.74 -3.84 -6.44
C ALA A 145 -7.09 -3.14 -5.25
N ILE A 146 -7.89 -2.51 -4.38
CA ILE A 146 -7.35 -1.75 -3.26
C ILE A 146 -6.76 -2.67 -2.17
N SER A 147 -7.34 -3.85 -1.98
CA SER A 147 -6.90 -4.80 -0.95
C SER A 147 -5.55 -5.42 -1.29
N PHE A 148 -5.39 -5.93 -2.52
CA PHE A 148 -4.11 -6.48 -2.98
C PHE A 148 -3.05 -5.40 -3.14
N ARG A 149 -3.43 -4.18 -3.56
CA ARG A 149 -2.51 -3.04 -3.55
C ARG A 149 -2.02 -2.74 -2.14
N ASN A 150 -2.91 -2.79 -1.14
CA ASN A 150 -2.57 -2.50 0.25
C ASN A 150 -1.57 -3.52 0.86
N MET A 151 -1.57 -4.78 0.40
CA MET A 151 -0.60 -5.80 0.82
C MET A 151 0.86 -5.36 0.65
N MET A 152 1.14 -4.40 -0.25
CA MET A 152 2.50 -3.92 -0.46
C MET A 152 3.14 -3.39 0.83
N GLN A 153 2.44 -2.60 1.65
CA GLN A 153 3.06 -1.93 2.79
C GLN A 153 3.68 -2.90 3.82
N PRO A 154 2.92 -3.85 4.39
CA PRO A 154 3.45 -4.83 5.34
C PRO A 154 4.51 -5.78 4.76
N LEU A 155 4.57 -5.98 3.44
CA LEU A 155 5.61 -6.79 2.80
C LEU A 155 6.86 -5.96 2.45
N PHE A 156 6.68 -4.71 2.03
CA PHE A 156 7.77 -3.87 1.53
C PHE A 156 8.63 -3.31 2.65
N GLN A 157 8.04 -2.89 3.78
CA GLN A 157 8.84 -2.33 4.88
C GLN A 157 9.88 -3.33 5.42
N PRO A 158 9.51 -4.59 5.74
CA PRO A 158 10.48 -5.60 6.13
C PRO A 158 11.50 -5.93 5.03
N LEU A 159 11.12 -5.91 3.75
CA LEU A 159 12.05 -6.11 2.63
C LEU A 159 13.11 -5.02 2.61
N LEU A 160 12.69 -3.75 2.71
CA LEU A 160 13.57 -2.60 2.71
C LEU A 160 14.56 -2.65 3.88
N MET A 161 14.06 -2.89 5.10
CA MET A 161 14.91 -2.96 6.30
C MET A 161 15.88 -4.14 6.27
N SER A 162 15.49 -5.30 5.71
CA SER A 162 16.40 -6.45 5.58
C SER A 162 17.58 -6.23 4.63
N THR A 163 17.53 -5.21 3.78
CA THR A 163 18.60 -4.91 2.79
C THR A 163 19.59 -3.86 3.26
N LEU A 164 19.40 -3.31 4.46
CA LEU A 164 20.15 -2.19 4.98
C LEU A 164 20.67 -2.47 6.40
N PRO A 165 21.87 -1.97 6.75
CA PRO A 165 22.34 -1.97 8.12
C PRO A 165 21.37 -1.20 9.04
N PRO A 166 21.25 -1.60 10.33
CA PRO A 166 20.32 -0.98 11.29
C PRO A 166 20.47 0.55 11.41
N GLU A 167 21.70 1.06 11.30
CA GLU A 167 22.01 2.49 11.36
C GLU A 167 21.33 3.35 10.28
N HIS A 168 20.89 2.74 9.17
CA HIS A 168 20.20 3.44 8.09
C HIS A 168 18.68 3.28 8.12
N HIS A 169 18.11 2.48 9.03
CA HIS A 169 16.68 2.16 9.05
C HIS A 169 15.80 3.40 9.26
N ASN A 170 16.16 4.25 10.23
CA ASN A 170 15.42 5.48 10.53
C ASN A 170 15.43 6.45 9.36
N LEU A 171 16.61 6.73 8.80
CA LEU A 171 16.76 7.63 7.66
C LEU A 171 16.01 7.11 6.42
N THR A 172 16.13 5.81 6.15
CA THR A 172 15.45 5.18 5.01
C THR A 172 13.94 5.23 5.16
N SER A 173 13.42 4.99 6.36
CA SER A 173 11.98 5.09 6.66
C SER A 173 11.46 6.51 6.44
N SER A 174 12.23 7.53 6.84
CA SER A 174 11.90 8.94 6.57
C SER A 174 11.89 9.26 5.07
N ILE A 175 12.91 8.82 4.32
CA ILE A 175 12.97 8.99 2.86
C ILE A 175 11.78 8.31 2.19
N ALA A 176 11.49 7.07 2.58
CA ALA A 176 10.35 6.28 2.15
C ALA A 176 9.02 7.02 2.36
N MET A 177 8.82 7.59 3.55
CA MET A 177 7.63 8.37 3.89
C MET A 177 7.54 9.65 3.05
N VAL A 178 8.64 10.38 2.86
CA VAL A 178 8.67 11.58 2.02
C VAL A 178 8.31 11.24 0.57
N GLN A 179 8.92 10.20 0.01
CA GLN A 179 8.62 9.74 -1.35
C GLN A 179 7.15 9.36 -1.52
N TRP A 180 6.59 8.62 -0.57
CA TRP A 180 5.17 8.29 -0.58
C TRP A 180 4.27 9.53 -0.57
N ASN A 181 4.55 10.49 0.31
CA ASN A 181 3.78 11.74 0.39
C ASN A 181 3.89 12.56 -0.90
N ILE A 182 5.10 12.73 -1.44
CA ILE A 182 5.32 13.45 -2.71
C ILE A 182 4.48 12.82 -3.82
N GLY A 183 4.55 11.49 -3.96
CA GLY A 183 3.76 10.77 -4.96
C GLY A 183 2.26 11.00 -4.76
N TRP A 184 1.77 10.86 -3.53
CA TRP A 184 0.36 11.03 -3.19
C TRP A 184 -0.16 12.44 -3.48
N PHE A 185 0.53 13.47 -3.00
CA PHE A 185 0.09 14.86 -3.17
C PHE A 185 0.16 15.30 -4.63
N ALA A 186 1.25 14.98 -5.33
CA ALA A 186 1.38 15.30 -6.75
C ALA A 186 0.27 14.64 -7.57
N ALA A 187 0.02 13.35 -7.34
CA ALA A 187 -1.05 12.63 -8.02
C ALA A 187 -2.44 13.17 -7.68
N THR A 188 -2.73 13.49 -6.42
CA THR A 188 -4.03 14.03 -6.02
C THR A 188 -4.32 15.36 -6.72
N ALA A 189 -3.31 16.24 -6.82
CA ALA A 189 -3.44 17.52 -7.50
C ALA A 189 -3.71 17.37 -9.01
N ILE A 190 -3.00 16.47 -9.68
CA ILE A 190 -3.15 16.24 -11.12
C ILE A 190 -4.43 15.44 -11.43
N SER A 191 -4.84 14.55 -10.54
CA SER A 191 -5.94 13.64 -10.81
C SER A 191 -7.27 14.35 -11.01
N GLY A 192 -7.52 15.46 -10.32
CA GLY A 192 -8.76 16.21 -10.50
C GLY A 192 -8.93 16.72 -11.94
N VAL A 193 -7.82 17.21 -12.55
CA VAL A 193 -7.79 17.67 -13.94
C VAL A 193 -8.01 16.49 -14.89
N TRP A 194 -7.26 15.40 -14.70
CA TRP A 194 -7.37 14.23 -15.58
C TRP A 194 -8.73 13.52 -15.49
N GLN A 195 -9.38 13.56 -14.33
CA GLN A 195 -10.74 13.05 -14.19
C GLN A 195 -11.74 13.88 -15.00
N ALA A 196 -11.60 15.20 -15.02
CA ALA A 196 -12.46 16.09 -15.80
C ALA A 196 -12.25 15.91 -17.31
N ASP A 197 -10.99 15.79 -17.75
CA ASP A 197 -10.63 15.76 -19.17
C ASP A 197 -10.77 14.36 -19.81
N HIS A 198 -10.53 13.30 -19.04
CA HIS A 198 -10.41 11.93 -19.57
C HIS A 198 -11.30 10.90 -18.86
N GLY A 199 -11.96 11.27 -17.77
CA GLY A 199 -12.84 10.38 -17.00
C GLY A 199 -12.11 9.33 -16.15
N PHE A 200 -12.87 8.60 -15.34
CA PHE A 200 -12.31 7.64 -14.39
C PHE A 200 -11.73 6.37 -15.03
N ASP A 201 -12.25 5.93 -16.17
CA ASP A 201 -11.72 4.75 -16.87
C ASP A 201 -10.27 4.98 -17.31
N PHE A 202 -9.95 6.20 -17.74
CA PHE A 202 -8.57 6.57 -18.04
C PHE A 202 -7.69 6.49 -16.78
N ILE A 203 -8.14 7.08 -15.67
CA ILE A 203 -7.42 7.04 -14.40
C ILE A 203 -7.16 5.60 -13.95
N MET A 204 -8.17 4.73 -14.00
CA MET A 204 -8.03 3.33 -13.57
C MET A 204 -7.04 2.56 -14.45
N ARG A 205 -6.97 2.83 -15.77
CA ARG A 205 -5.95 2.26 -16.66
C ARG A 205 -4.55 2.76 -16.33
N VAL A 206 -4.38 4.05 -16.06
CA VAL A 206 -3.08 4.62 -15.64
C VAL A 206 -2.63 4.01 -14.32
N VAL A 207 -3.56 3.85 -13.36
CA VAL A 207 -3.29 3.23 -12.07
C VAL A 207 -2.94 1.76 -12.22
N ALA A 208 -3.66 1.01 -13.06
CA ALA A 208 -3.34 -0.38 -13.35
C ALA A 208 -1.91 -0.52 -13.90
N ALA A 209 -1.55 0.29 -14.89
CA ALA A 209 -0.20 0.31 -15.45
C ALA A 209 0.84 0.70 -14.38
N GLY A 210 0.59 1.76 -13.61
CA GLY A 210 1.49 2.23 -12.55
C GLY A 210 1.70 1.20 -11.44
N VAL A 211 0.64 0.50 -11.01
CA VAL A 211 0.71 -0.56 -10.00
C VAL A 211 1.49 -1.75 -10.54
N PHE A 212 1.25 -2.17 -11.79
CA PHE A 212 2.01 -3.24 -12.43
C PHE A 212 3.51 -2.88 -12.54
N LEU A 213 3.80 -1.67 -13.02
CA LEU A 213 5.17 -1.13 -13.10
C LEU A 213 5.83 -1.06 -11.73
N ASN A 214 5.07 -0.77 -10.67
CA ASN A 214 5.60 -0.78 -9.31
C ASN A 214 6.02 -2.19 -8.85
N GLY A 215 5.22 -3.21 -9.16
CA GLY A 215 5.60 -4.61 -8.93
C GLY A 215 6.88 -4.98 -9.69
N ALA A 216 6.98 -4.60 -10.96
CA ALA A 216 8.16 -4.84 -11.78
C ALA A 216 9.41 -4.07 -11.26
N LEU A 217 9.22 -2.83 -10.82
CA LEU A 217 10.26 -2.00 -10.22
C LEU A 217 10.82 -2.67 -8.96
N ILE A 218 9.96 -3.20 -8.08
CA ILE A 218 10.39 -3.92 -6.88
C ILE A 218 11.20 -5.17 -7.25
N VAL A 219 10.75 -5.96 -8.22
CA VAL A 219 11.53 -7.11 -8.70
C VAL A 219 12.90 -6.68 -9.20
N TRP A 220 12.98 -5.60 -9.97
CA TRP A 220 14.23 -5.13 -10.54
C TRP A 220 15.19 -4.53 -9.50
N VAL A 221 14.68 -3.72 -8.57
CA VAL A 221 15.47 -3.10 -7.49
C VAL A 221 16.00 -4.16 -6.53
N PHE A 222 15.16 -5.16 -6.19
CA PHE A 222 15.47 -6.18 -5.18
C PHE A 222 15.87 -7.54 -5.78
N ARG A 223 16.19 -7.61 -7.08
CA ARG A 223 16.59 -8.85 -7.78
C ARG A 223 17.74 -9.61 -7.11
N ARG A 224 18.65 -8.90 -6.44
CA ARG A 224 19.78 -9.51 -5.70
C ARG A 224 19.33 -10.21 -4.42
N THR A 225 18.24 -9.75 -3.80
CA THR A 225 17.62 -10.35 -2.62
C THR A 225 16.65 -11.48 -3.01
N ALA A 226 16.19 -11.52 -4.27
CA ALA A 226 15.28 -12.53 -4.79
C ALA A 226 15.94 -13.90 -5.09
N ASN A 227 17.28 -13.97 -5.11
CA ASN A 227 18.02 -15.21 -5.26
C ASN A 227 18.58 -15.64 -3.90
N PRO A 228 17.93 -16.56 -3.16
CA PRO A 228 18.62 -17.23 -2.08
C PRO A 228 19.74 -18.07 -2.70
N ASN A 229 20.98 -17.76 -2.34
CA ASN A 229 22.10 -18.61 -2.70
C ASN A 229 21.83 -19.99 -2.07
N PRO A 230 21.80 -21.12 -2.83
CA PRO A 230 21.50 -22.45 -2.28
C PRO A 230 22.56 -23.00 -1.31
N GLN A 231 23.52 -22.19 -0.85
CA GLN A 231 24.72 -22.63 -0.13
C GLN A 231 24.93 -21.99 1.26
N ALA A 232 23.91 -21.39 1.87
CA ALA A 232 23.96 -21.10 3.30
C ALA A 232 23.26 -22.25 4.05
N GLY A 233 24.02 -23.31 4.29
CA GLY A 233 23.69 -24.39 5.22
C GLY A 233 23.90 -23.98 6.68
#